data_AF-K1Q388-F1
#
_entry.id   AF-K1Q388-F1
#
_cell.length_a   1.000
_cell.length_b   1.000
_cell.length_c   1.000
_cell.angle_alpha   90.00
_cell.angle_beta   90.00
_cell.angle_gamma   90.00
#
_symmetry.space_group_name_H-M   'P 1'
#
loop_
_entity.id
_entity.type
_entity.pdbx_description
1 polymer ?
#
loop_
_entity_poly.entity_id
_entity_poly.type
_entity_poly.pdbx_seq_one_letter_code
_entity_poly.pdbx_strand_id
1 'polypeptide(L)'
;MSRIEKMSIQGIRSFGPDDSDKGIISFFMPLTLILGPNGTGKTTIIECLKYMTTGVMPPGSKGGAFIHDPKVAHERQVKAQIRLQFRDVTNNRMVIQRIMEATQKLKKIEMKTLDGVITRYDVNGEKKSIGSKCAEIDREMITSLGVSKPVLENVIFCHQEDSNWPLSEGKALKEKFDAIFASTRYVKALETIRKVKQMQDQELKLYKQEVTHLKQLKDKSEQLEADKNERETKMMVCRESVEKIESKLRPVIEKLDQIGNQSDKIYKIQTSIEKHRSEMNMMENSATELRGQIKNEFQGSVEELQKKIAEFGNMVQERQETMEQFQMLHKELNKELEKLGQEKGNLLMEVGKLEQESERYKENMKRRDDEIKKLSTKYDIEGLSLKIEVGVRNKKVEGGLGV
;
A
#
# COMPACT_ATOMS: atom_id res chain seq x y z
N MET A 1 64.77 49.60 -12.49
CA MET A 1 64.27 49.45 -13.87
C MET A 1 64.99 48.25 -14.46
N SER A 2 64.23 47.29 -14.99
CA SER A 2 64.79 46.12 -15.65
C SER A 2 65.52 46.54 -16.94
N ARG A 3 66.57 45.81 -17.33
CA ARG A 3 67.34 46.11 -18.55
C ARG A 3 68.05 44.88 -19.09
N ILE A 4 68.10 44.73 -20.40
CA ILE A 4 68.94 43.74 -21.07
C ILE A 4 70.39 44.22 -21.12
N GLU A 5 71.35 43.32 -20.92
CA GLU A 5 72.78 43.68 -20.87
C GLU A 5 73.59 42.96 -21.95
N LYS A 6 73.38 41.64 -22.11
CA LYS A 6 74.17 40.84 -23.05
C LYS A 6 73.38 39.65 -23.54
N MET A 7 73.51 39.28 -24.80
CA MET A 7 72.92 38.06 -25.36
C MET A 7 73.98 37.29 -26.14
N SER A 8 73.96 35.96 -26.02
CA SER A 8 74.71 35.08 -26.92
C SER A 8 73.76 34.19 -27.71
N ILE A 9 74.00 34.07 -29.01
CA ILE A 9 73.22 33.29 -29.97
C ILE A 9 74.15 32.26 -30.62
N GLN A 10 73.71 31.01 -30.70
CA GLN A 10 74.43 29.90 -31.32
C GLN A 10 73.44 28.94 -31.97
N GLY A 11 73.74 28.44 -33.17
CA GLY A 11 72.91 27.48 -33.90
C GLY A 11 71.54 28.03 -34.31
N ILE A 12 71.40 29.34 -34.54
CA ILE A 12 70.14 29.99 -34.94
C ILE A 12 70.33 30.63 -36.31
N ARG A 13 69.57 30.19 -37.32
CA ARG A 13 69.65 30.70 -38.71
C ARG A 13 71.10 30.89 -39.18
N SER A 14 71.55 32.12 -39.42
CA SER A 14 72.90 32.44 -39.88
C SER A 14 74.00 32.31 -38.81
N PHE A 15 73.64 32.19 -37.53
CA PHE A 15 74.60 31.90 -36.46
C PHE A 15 74.90 30.41 -36.46
N GLY A 16 76.16 30.05 -36.74
CA GLY A 16 76.61 28.67 -36.85
C GLY A 16 76.48 27.89 -35.54
N PRO A 17 76.51 26.55 -35.62
CA PRO A 17 76.36 25.67 -34.46
C PRO A 17 77.61 25.62 -33.57
N ASP A 18 78.78 25.87 -34.13
CA ASP A 18 80.07 25.77 -33.44
C ASP A 18 80.29 26.91 -32.44
N ASP A 19 81.13 26.65 -31.43
CA ASP A 19 81.47 27.67 -30.42
C ASP A 19 82.21 28.87 -31.01
N SER A 20 82.92 28.69 -32.14
CA SER A 20 83.57 29.77 -32.90
C SER A 20 82.58 30.72 -33.56
N ASP A 21 81.37 30.23 -33.88
CA ASP A 21 80.34 30.97 -34.64
C ASP A 21 79.34 31.67 -33.71
N LYS A 22 79.57 31.58 -32.41
CA LYS A 22 78.72 32.15 -31.38
C LYS A 22 78.69 33.67 -31.47
N GLY A 23 77.53 34.21 -31.84
CA GLY A 23 77.29 35.64 -31.84
C GLY A 23 77.11 36.17 -30.42
N ILE A 24 77.91 37.16 -30.01
CA ILE A 24 77.79 37.84 -28.72
C ILE A 24 77.42 39.29 -28.95
N ILE A 25 76.28 39.72 -28.40
CA ILE A 25 75.75 41.07 -28.51
C ILE A 25 75.72 41.69 -27.12
N SER A 26 76.28 42.88 -26.96
CA SER A 26 76.15 43.69 -25.74
C SER A 26 75.18 44.84 -26.00
N PHE A 27 74.24 45.05 -25.09
CA PHE A 27 73.24 46.10 -25.17
C PHE A 27 73.66 47.28 -24.30
N PHE A 28 73.65 48.46 -24.90
CA PHE A 28 74.06 49.72 -24.30
C PHE A 28 72.84 50.62 -24.05
N MET A 29 72.96 51.45 -23.02
CA MET A 29 71.98 52.48 -22.69
C MET A 29 72.51 53.86 -23.11
N PRO A 30 71.65 54.77 -23.61
CA PRO A 30 70.22 54.57 -23.85
C PRO A 30 69.92 53.90 -25.21
N LEU A 31 70.92 53.78 -26.10
CA LEU A 31 70.74 53.35 -27.49
C LEU A 31 71.77 52.27 -27.85
N THR A 32 71.31 51.21 -28.51
CA THR A 32 72.15 50.20 -29.16
C THR A 32 71.88 50.21 -30.65
N LEU A 33 72.89 50.51 -31.46
CA LEU A 33 72.78 50.55 -32.92
C LEU A 33 73.30 49.25 -33.52
N ILE A 34 72.45 48.54 -34.26
CA ILE A 34 72.79 47.27 -34.95
C ILE A 34 72.77 47.54 -36.46
N LEU A 35 73.96 47.58 -37.07
CA LEU A 35 74.15 47.84 -38.50
C LEU A 35 74.73 46.61 -39.21
N GLY A 36 74.48 46.50 -40.51
CA GLY A 36 75.06 45.49 -41.36
C GLY A 36 74.27 45.31 -42.66
N PRO A 37 74.86 44.69 -43.70
CA PRO A 37 74.17 44.33 -44.93
C PRO A 37 72.90 43.50 -44.73
N ASN A 38 72.07 43.38 -45.77
CA ASN A 38 70.92 42.48 -45.74
C ASN A 38 71.39 41.02 -45.63
N GLY A 39 70.66 40.20 -44.87
CA GLY A 39 71.02 38.80 -44.63
C GLY A 39 72.04 38.55 -43.51
N THR A 40 72.60 39.58 -42.86
CA THR A 40 73.58 39.38 -41.76
C THR A 40 72.98 38.97 -40.41
N GLY A 41 71.68 38.69 -40.35
CA GLY A 41 71.02 38.22 -39.13
C GLY A 41 70.55 39.33 -38.17
N LYS A 42 70.47 40.59 -38.60
CA LYS A 42 69.93 41.70 -37.77
C LYS A 42 68.52 41.39 -37.23
N THR A 43 67.61 40.97 -38.11
CA THR A 43 66.25 40.58 -37.73
C THR A 43 66.27 39.36 -36.80
N THR A 44 67.17 38.40 -37.05
CA THR A 44 67.37 37.22 -36.20
C THR A 44 67.73 37.58 -34.76
N ILE A 45 68.52 38.64 -34.53
CA ILE A 45 68.84 39.12 -33.17
C ILE A 45 67.57 39.55 -32.42
N ILE A 46 66.66 40.27 -33.09
CA ILE A 46 65.40 40.72 -32.49
C ILE A 46 64.44 39.55 -32.28
N GLU A 47 64.39 38.61 -33.22
CA GLU A 47 63.65 37.35 -33.07
C GLU A 47 64.14 36.52 -31.88
N CYS A 48 65.46 36.44 -31.65
CA CYS A 48 66.03 35.80 -30.47
C CYS A 48 65.59 36.51 -29.18
N LEU A 49 65.58 37.84 -29.14
CA LEU A 49 65.07 38.59 -27.98
C LEU A 49 63.59 38.31 -27.74
N LYS A 50 62.77 38.32 -28.80
CA LYS A 50 61.34 37.95 -28.72
C LYS A 50 61.17 36.54 -28.17
N TYR A 51 61.87 35.56 -28.73
CA TYR A 51 61.79 34.17 -28.30
C TYR A 51 62.26 33.98 -26.85
N MET A 52 63.35 34.63 -26.45
CA MET A 52 63.85 34.56 -25.08
C MET A 52 62.84 35.08 -24.07
N THR A 53 62.19 36.21 -24.38
CA THR A 53 61.27 36.90 -23.48
C THR A 53 59.85 36.35 -23.47
N THR A 54 59.38 35.77 -24.58
CA THR A 54 57.96 35.37 -24.73
C THR A 54 57.73 33.88 -24.99
N GLY A 55 58.79 33.14 -25.36
CA GLY A 55 58.72 31.74 -25.80
C GLY A 55 58.11 31.56 -27.20
N VAL A 56 57.71 32.64 -27.88
CA VAL A 56 57.05 32.59 -29.18
C VAL A 56 58.08 32.53 -30.30
N MET A 57 57.94 31.54 -31.18
CA MET A 57 58.78 31.39 -32.37
C MET A 57 58.49 32.48 -33.41
N PRO A 58 59.47 32.90 -34.22
CA PRO A 58 59.22 33.83 -35.31
C PRO A 58 58.24 33.27 -36.37
N PRO A 59 57.50 34.12 -37.09
CA PRO A 59 56.66 33.66 -38.20
C PRO A 59 57.49 32.92 -39.25
N GLY A 60 56.87 31.98 -39.97
CA GLY A 60 57.57 31.15 -40.95
C GLY A 60 58.52 30.09 -40.37
N SER A 61 58.71 30.03 -39.04
CA SER A 61 59.66 29.09 -38.40
C SER A 61 59.12 27.66 -38.20
N LYS A 62 57.98 27.32 -38.80
CA LYS A 62 57.40 25.97 -38.73
C LYS A 62 58.37 24.96 -39.36
N GLY A 63 58.61 23.83 -38.71
CA GLY A 63 59.48 22.77 -39.23
C GLY A 63 60.98 22.95 -38.92
N GLY A 64 61.35 23.85 -38.00
CA GLY A 64 62.74 23.98 -37.52
C GLY A 64 63.57 25.06 -38.20
N ALA A 65 62.98 25.88 -39.08
CA ALA A 65 63.68 26.93 -39.84
C ALA A 65 64.29 28.07 -38.98
N PHE A 66 63.99 28.12 -37.68
CA PHE A 66 64.66 29.02 -36.74
C PHE A 66 66.03 28.51 -36.31
N ILE A 67 66.20 27.19 -36.23
CA ILE A 67 67.49 26.56 -35.92
C ILE A 67 68.33 26.52 -37.19
N HIS A 68 69.64 26.64 -37.05
CA HIS A 68 70.57 26.47 -38.17
C HIS A 68 70.36 25.10 -38.82
N ASP A 69 70.25 25.07 -40.16
CA ASP A 69 69.86 23.85 -40.87
C ASP A 69 70.94 22.76 -40.72
N PRO A 70 70.62 21.57 -40.18
CA PRO A 70 71.59 20.48 -40.06
C PRO A 70 72.23 20.08 -41.40
N LYS A 71 71.53 20.23 -42.52
CA LYS A 71 72.08 19.95 -43.85
C LYS A 71 73.19 20.92 -44.25
N VAL A 72 73.06 22.19 -43.85
CA VAL A 72 74.06 23.24 -44.11
C VAL A 72 75.27 23.06 -43.20
N ALA A 73 75.04 22.65 -41.95
CA ALA A 73 76.10 22.28 -41.01
C ALA A 73 76.81 20.97 -41.35
N HIS A 74 76.29 20.17 -42.30
CA HIS A 74 76.72 18.79 -42.56
C HIS A 74 76.65 17.87 -41.32
N GLU A 75 75.71 18.15 -40.41
CA GLU A 75 75.49 17.38 -39.19
C GLU A 75 74.13 16.69 -39.19
N ARG A 76 74.02 15.58 -38.44
CA ARG A 76 72.72 14.90 -38.26
C ARG A 76 71.79 15.69 -37.33
N GLN A 77 72.37 16.43 -36.40
CA GLN A 77 71.65 17.13 -35.34
C GLN A 77 72.38 18.41 -35.01
N VAL A 78 71.65 19.53 -35.00
CA VAL A 78 72.17 20.84 -34.60
C VAL A 78 71.48 21.28 -33.32
N LYS A 79 72.28 21.66 -32.32
CA LYS A 79 71.79 22.27 -31.08
C LYS A 79 71.88 23.78 -31.17
N ALA A 80 70.77 24.44 -30.89
CA ALA A 80 70.68 25.87 -30.83
C ALA A 80 70.58 26.35 -29.38
N GLN A 81 71.29 27.43 -29.07
CA GLN A 81 71.31 28.00 -27.73
C GLN A 81 71.21 29.52 -27.81
N ILE A 82 70.27 30.07 -27.04
CA ILE A 82 70.19 31.51 -26.82
C ILE A 82 70.30 31.74 -25.31
N ARG A 83 71.24 32.61 -24.92
CA ARG A 83 71.47 33.00 -23.51
C ARG A 83 71.32 34.51 -23.40
N LEU A 84 70.40 34.96 -22.55
CA LEU A 84 70.14 36.37 -22.30
C LEU A 84 70.52 36.70 -20.86
N GLN A 85 71.40 37.68 -20.70
CA GLN A 85 71.74 38.32 -19.44
C GLN A 85 71.00 39.65 -19.35
N PHE A 86 70.33 39.85 -18.23
CA PHE A 86 69.57 41.07 -17.95
C PHE A 86 69.53 41.34 -16.44
N ARG A 87 69.07 42.53 -16.09
CA ARG A 87 68.70 42.88 -14.71
C ARG A 87 67.19 42.89 -14.57
N ASP A 88 66.71 42.29 -13.49
CA ASP A 88 65.30 42.26 -13.18
C ASP A 88 64.78 43.61 -12.65
N VAL A 89 63.48 43.67 -12.33
CA VAL A 89 62.84 44.86 -11.74
C VAL A 89 63.48 45.30 -10.42
N THR A 90 64.07 44.36 -9.67
CA THR A 90 64.81 44.60 -8.42
C THR A 90 66.29 44.90 -8.62
N ASN A 91 66.74 45.04 -9.88
CA ASN A 91 68.13 45.30 -10.27
C ASN A 91 69.12 44.15 -10.01
N ASN A 92 68.62 42.94 -9.73
CA ASN A 92 69.43 41.74 -9.58
C ASN A 92 69.81 41.17 -10.95
N ARG A 93 71.04 40.67 -11.06
CA ARG A 93 71.54 40.07 -12.30
C ARG A 93 70.93 38.69 -12.49
N MET A 94 70.41 38.45 -13.68
CA MET A 94 69.84 37.16 -14.09
C MET A 94 70.39 36.75 -15.44
N VAL A 95 70.56 35.44 -15.63
CA VAL A 95 70.93 34.85 -16.91
C VAL A 95 69.96 33.71 -17.20
N ILE A 96 69.28 33.79 -18.34
CA ILE A 96 68.35 32.75 -18.77
C ILE A 96 68.86 32.18 -20.09
N GLN A 97 68.77 30.86 -20.21
CA GLN A 97 69.21 30.09 -21.36
C GLN A 97 68.07 29.24 -21.88
N ARG A 98 67.78 29.35 -23.18
CA ARG A 98 66.88 28.44 -23.89
C ARG A 98 67.68 27.60 -24.87
N ILE A 99 67.34 26.32 -24.94
CA ILE A 99 68.02 25.34 -25.78
C ILE A 99 66.97 24.69 -26.69
N MET A 100 67.32 24.56 -27.97
CA MET A 100 66.50 23.88 -28.96
C MET A 100 67.39 22.95 -29.77
N GLU A 101 66.78 22.00 -30.46
CA GLU A 101 67.48 20.98 -31.22
C GLU A 101 66.74 20.70 -32.52
N ALA A 102 67.45 20.73 -33.64
CA ALA A 102 66.96 20.30 -34.94
C ALA A 102 67.64 18.99 -35.31
N THR A 103 66.85 17.95 -35.60
CA THR A 103 67.37 16.65 -36.03
C THR A 103 66.91 16.36 -37.46
N GLN A 104 67.86 16.06 -38.33
CA GLN A 104 67.58 15.63 -39.70
C GLN A 104 67.07 14.18 -39.69
N LYS A 105 65.79 14.00 -40.03
CA LYS A 105 65.19 12.69 -40.34
C LYS A 105 65.15 12.47 -41.86
N LEU A 106 64.82 11.26 -42.31
CA LEU A 106 64.82 10.86 -43.74
C LEU A 106 64.11 11.85 -44.69
N LYS A 107 62.95 12.39 -44.30
CA LYS A 107 62.12 13.26 -45.17
C LYS A 107 61.83 14.66 -44.61
N LYS A 108 62.19 14.92 -43.35
CA LYS A 108 61.87 16.17 -42.67
C LYS A 108 62.89 16.50 -41.59
N ILE A 109 63.02 17.78 -41.27
CA ILE A 109 63.71 18.23 -40.06
C ILE A 109 62.68 18.22 -38.93
N GLU A 110 63.04 17.62 -37.80
CA GLU A 110 62.23 17.65 -36.58
C GLU A 110 62.87 18.57 -35.56
N MET A 111 62.07 19.46 -34.99
CA MET A 111 62.51 20.40 -33.97
C MET A 111 62.00 19.96 -32.59
N LYS A 112 62.89 20.01 -31.60
CA LYS A 112 62.57 19.79 -30.19
C LYS A 112 63.04 20.99 -29.38
N THR A 113 62.21 21.45 -28.45
CA THR A 113 62.63 22.42 -27.42
C THR A 113 63.05 21.64 -26.18
N LEU A 114 64.23 21.93 -25.64
CA LEU A 114 64.75 21.30 -24.44
C LEU A 114 64.50 22.18 -23.22
N ASP A 115 64.65 21.62 -22.02
CA ASP A 115 64.56 22.41 -20.79
C ASP A 115 65.65 23.48 -20.76
N GLY A 116 65.25 24.67 -20.35
CA GLY A 116 66.17 25.80 -20.24
C GLY A 116 66.78 25.90 -18.85
N VAL A 117 67.67 26.87 -18.67
CA VAL A 117 68.37 27.10 -17.41
C VAL A 117 68.14 28.54 -16.97
N ILE A 118 67.70 28.70 -15.72
CA ILE A 118 67.62 29.99 -15.04
C ILE A 118 68.78 30.08 -14.07
N THR A 119 69.60 31.10 -14.20
CA THR A 119 70.70 31.42 -13.30
C THR A 119 70.41 32.74 -12.60
N ARG A 120 70.46 32.72 -11.27
CA ARG A 120 70.40 33.90 -10.41
C ARG A 120 71.74 34.11 -9.69
N TYR A 121 72.06 35.37 -9.44
CA TYR A 121 73.23 35.77 -8.67
C TYR A 121 72.75 36.27 -7.30
N ASP A 122 73.28 35.68 -6.23
CA ASP A 122 73.02 36.12 -4.87
C ASP A 122 73.76 37.44 -4.55
N VAL A 123 73.43 38.07 -3.42
CA VAL A 123 74.06 39.34 -2.97
C VAL A 123 75.57 39.18 -2.79
N ASN A 124 76.01 37.96 -2.43
CA ASN A 124 77.42 37.60 -2.26
C ASN A 124 78.12 37.21 -3.57
N GLY A 125 77.43 37.27 -4.71
CA GLY A 125 77.96 36.89 -6.03
C GLY A 125 77.89 35.39 -6.34
N GLU A 126 77.37 34.56 -5.42
CA GLU A 126 77.19 33.13 -5.66
C GLU A 126 76.12 32.86 -6.73
N LYS A 127 76.42 31.91 -7.62
CA LYS A 127 75.59 31.57 -8.76
C LYS A 127 74.70 30.36 -8.44
N LYS A 128 73.39 30.56 -8.40
CA LYS A 128 72.40 29.47 -8.29
C LYS A 128 71.75 29.23 -9.65
N SER A 129 71.89 28.01 -10.18
CA SER A 129 71.33 27.63 -11.49
C SER A 129 70.34 26.49 -11.35
N ILE A 130 69.17 26.64 -11.96
CA ILE A 130 68.07 25.69 -11.89
C ILE A 130 67.63 25.36 -13.33
N GLY A 131 67.49 24.08 -13.64
CA GLY A 131 66.84 23.63 -14.86
C GLY A 131 65.33 23.81 -14.75
N SER A 132 64.70 24.43 -15.75
CA SER A 132 63.29 24.81 -15.70
C SER A 132 62.58 24.51 -17.01
N LYS A 133 61.30 24.16 -16.90
CA LYS A 133 60.46 23.92 -18.07
C LYS A 133 60.17 25.23 -18.80
N CYS A 134 59.91 25.15 -20.10
CA CYS A 134 59.65 26.33 -20.94
C CYS A 134 58.55 27.26 -20.38
N ALA A 135 57.44 26.70 -19.89
CA ALA A 135 56.32 27.48 -19.36
C ALA A 135 56.64 28.19 -18.02
N GLU A 136 57.63 27.71 -17.27
CA GLU A 136 58.13 28.38 -16.06
C GLU A 136 59.08 29.52 -16.45
N ILE A 137 59.95 29.30 -17.44
CA ILE A 137 60.83 30.34 -17.98
C ILE A 137 60.02 31.51 -18.54
N ASP A 138 58.95 31.24 -19.30
CA ASP A 138 58.06 32.29 -19.83
C ASP A 138 57.47 33.15 -18.70
N ARG A 139 56.99 32.53 -17.62
CA ARG A 139 56.44 33.22 -16.45
C ARG A 139 57.51 34.00 -15.69
N GLU A 140 58.69 33.42 -15.53
CA GLU A 140 59.83 34.07 -14.90
C GLU A 140 60.27 35.31 -15.67
N MET A 141 60.38 35.22 -17.00
CA MET A 141 60.77 36.34 -17.85
C MET A 141 59.82 37.53 -17.72
N ILE A 142 58.51 37.28 -17.78
CA ILE A 142 57.46 38.30 -17.64
C ILE A 142 57.56 38.98 -16.27
N THR A 143 57.72 38.19 -15.21
CA THR A 143 57.81 38.68 -13.83
C THR A 143 59.09 39.49 -13.61
N SER A 144 60.23 38.97 -14.08
CA SER A 144 61.55 39.57 -13.87
C SER A 144 61.74 40.84 -14.68
N LEU A 145 61.22 40.91 -15.91
CA LEU A 145 61.26 42.13 -16.71
C LEU A 145 60.20 43.15 -16.28
N GLY A 146 59.11 42.71 -15.63
CA GLY A 146 58.01 43.57 -15.21
C GLY A 146 57.15 44.08 -16.37
N VAL A 147 57.14 43.36 -17.49
CA VAL A 147 56.40 43.73 -18.71
C VAL A 147 55.54 42.55 -19.15
N SER A 148 54.29 42.80 -19.52
CA SER A 148 53.37 41.74 -19.94
C SER A 148 53.80 41.10 -21.26
N LYS A 149 53.49 39.81 -21.45
CA LYS A 149 53.78 39.07 -22.68
C LYS A 149 53.27 39.79 -23.95
N PRO A 150 52.02 40.29 -24.01
CA PRO A 150 51.52 40.98 -25.19
C PRO A 150 52.29 42.26 -25.53
N VAL A 151 52.82 42.98 -24.53
CA VAL A 151 53.65 44.18 -24.75
C VAL A 151 55.03 43.79 -25.26
N LEU A 152 55.66 42.76 -24.68
CA LEU A 152 56.94 42.22 -25.18
C LEU A 152 56.81 41.75 -26.64
N GLU A 153 55.69 41.12 -26.98
CA GLU A 153 55.44 40.49 -28.28
C GLU A 153 55.02 41.47 -29.39
N ASN A 154 54.11 42.41 -29.09
CA ASN A 154 53.49 43.29 -30.09
C ASN A 154 54.07 44.71 -30.09
N VAL A 155 54.77 45.13 -29.04
CA VAL A 155 55.26 46.51 -28.88
C VAL A 155 56.79 46.56 -28.84
N ILE A 156 57.42 45.86 -27.88
CA ILE A 156 58.88 45.96 -27.66
C ILE A 156 59.68 45.17 -28.70
N PHE A 157 59.38 43.88 -28.86
CA PHE A 157 60.03 43.01 -29.85
C PHE A 157 59.04 42.60 -30.94
N CYS A 158 58.32 43.59 -31.47
CA CYS A 158 57.42 43.37 -32.59
C CYS A 158 58.20 42.83 -33.81
N HIS A 159 57.63 41.83 -34.48
CA HIS A 159 58.28 41.27 -35.66
C HIS A 159 58.22 42.25 -36.82
N GLN A 160 59.25 42.29 -37.67
CA GLN A 160 59.34 43.23 -38.78
C GLN A 160 58.11 43.15 -39.72
N GLU A 161 57.69 41.94 -40.07
CA GLU A 161 56.50 41.70 -40.92
C GLU A 161 55.18 42.13 -40.26
N ASP A 162 55.15 42.25 -38.94
CA ASP A 162 53.96 42.55 -38.14
C ASP A 162 53.99 43.99 -37.59
N SER A 163 55.01 44.79 -37.94
CA SER A 163 55.21 46.14 -37.42
C SER A 163 54.08 47.12 -37.74
N ASN A 164 53.36 46.88 -38.84
CA ASN A 164 52.22 47.68 -39.28
C ASN A 164 50.88 47.23 -38.65
N TRP A 165 50.89 46.34 -37.65
CA TRP A 165 49.65 45.90 -37.00
C TRP A 165 48.74 47.01 -36.48
N PRO A 166 49.21 48.22 -36.07
CA PRO A 166 48.30 49.30 -35.68
C PRO A 166 47.40 49.79 -36.84
N LEU A 167 47.79 49.50 -38.09
CA LEU A 167 47.04 49.84 -39.31
C LEU A 167 46.22 48.64 -39.84
N SER A 168 46.17 47.53 -39.09
CA SER A 168 45.40 46.36 -39.47
C SER A 168 43.89 46.60 -39.33
N GLU A 169 43.10 45.71 -39.94
CA GLU A 169 41.64 45.73 -39.87
C GLU A 169 41.11 45.69 -38.42
N GLY A 170 39.91 46.24 -38.21
CA GLY A 170 39.37 46.49 -36.87
C GLY A 170 39.33 45.28 -35.93
N LYS A 171 39.15 44.06 -36.46
CA LYS A 171 39.15 42.84 -35.66
C LYS A 171 40.55 42.50 -35.13
N ALA A 172 41.53 42.39 -36.02
CA ALA A 172 42.92 42.06 -35.66
C ALA A 172 43.53 43.13 -34.74
N LEU A 173 43.22 44.40 -35.02
CA LEU A 173 43.62 45.53 -34.18
C LEU A 173 43.05 45.40 -32.76
N LYS A 174 41.73 45.16 -32.66
CA LYS A 174 41.05 45.01 -31.36
C LYS A 174 41.61 43.83 -30.56
N GLU A 175 41.90 42.69 -31.20
CA GLU A 175 42.47 41.53 -30.51
C GLU A 175 43.82 41.86 -29.85
N LYS A 176 44.70 42.60 -30.55
CA LYS A 176 45.99 43.04 -29.98
C LYS A 176 45.83 44.08 -28.87
N PHE A 177 44.90 45.03 -29.03
CA PHE A 177 44.55 45.98 -27.96
C PHE A 177 44.02 45.26 -26.71
N ASP A 178 43.06 44.36 -26.87
CA ASP A 178 42.46 43.59 -25.78
C ASP A 178 43.52 42.71 -25.07
N ALA A 179 44.49 42.18 -25.81
CA ALA A 179 45.63 41.45 -25.24
C ALA A 179 46.57 42.37 -24.45
N ILE A 180 46.94 43.54 -24.99
CA ILE A 180 47.84 44.52 -24.35
C ILE A 180 47.23 45.06 -23.05
N PHE A 181 45.96 45.46 -23.08
CA PHE A 181 45.27 46.03 -21.93
C PHE A 181 44.69 44.98 -20.97
N ALA A 182 44.78 43.69 -21.32
CA ALA A 182 44.24 42.57 -20.55
C ALA A 182 42.76 42.73 -20.15
N SER A 183 42.00 43.54 -20.90
CA SER A 183 40.60 43.89 -20.62
C SER A 183 39.70 42.66 -20.56
N THR A 184 40.06 41.59 -21.27
CA THR A 184 39.33 40.31 -21.30
C THR A 184 39.31 39.59 -19.97
N ARG A 185 40.31 39.76 -19.10
CA ARG A 185 40.35 39.12 -17.77
C ARG A 185 39.25 39.66 -16.86
N TYR A 186 39.08 40.98 -16.84
CA TYR A 186 38.04 41.63 -16.05
C TYR A 186 36.64 41.31 -16.60
N VAL A 187 36.48 41.29 -17.92
CA VAL A 187 35.21 40.90 -18.56
C VAL A 187 34.83 39.45 -18.17
N LYS A 188 35.77 38.51 -18.23
CA LYS A 188 35.52 37.12 -17.81
C LYS A 188 35.18 37.01 -16.32
N ALA A 189 35.91 37.71 -15.45
CA ALA A 189 35.62 37.71 -14.02
C ALA A 189 34.21 38.24 -13.72
N LEU A 190 33.80 39.33 -14.37
CA LEU A 190 32.44 39.87 -14.27
C LEU A 190 31.38 38.89 -14.75
N GLU A 191 31.65 38.16 -15.84
CA GLU A 191 30.74 37.13 -16.34
C GLU A 191 30.58 35.98 -15.34
N THR A 192 31.67 35.54 -14.71
CA THR A 192 31.62 34.53 -13.64
C THR A 192 30.82 35.02 -12.45
N ILE A 193 31.03 36.25 -11.99
CA ILE A 193 30.27 36.85 -10.87
C ILE A 193 28.78 36.89 -11.20
N ARG A 194 28.42 37.28 -12.44
CA ARG A 194 27.01 37.29 -12.89
C ARG A 194 26.38 35.90 -12.86
N LYS A 195 27.11 34.88 -13.30
CA LYS A 195 26.64 33.48 -13.26
C LYS A 195 26.41 33.01 -11.82
N VAL A 196 27.35 33.27 -10.91
CA VAL A 196 27.21 32.90 -9.48
C VAL A 196 26.00 33.61 -8.86
N LYS A 197 25.83 34.90 -9.11
CA LYS A 197 24.66 35.65 -8.64
C LYS A 197 23.35 35.01 -9.13
N GLN A 198 23.26 34.68 -10.42
CA GLN A 198 22.05 34.06 -10.98
C GLN A 198 21.71 32.72 -10.31
N MET A 199 22.72 31.90 -10.01
CA MET A 199 22.51 30.64 -9.29
C MET A 199 22.00 30.88 -7.87
N GLN A 200 22.61 31.80 -7.12
CA GLN A 200 22.17 32.16 -5.77
C GLN A 200 20.75 32.76 -5.76
N ASP A 201 20.41 33.59 -6.75
CA ASP A 201 19.05 34.14 -6.89
C ASP A 201 18.01 33.03 -7.12
N GLN A 202 18.38 31.93 -7.79
CA GLN A 202 17.51 30.77 -7.97
C GLN A 202 17.34 29.98 -6.67
N GLU A 203 18.43 29.70 -5.95
CA GLU A 203 18.39 29.03 -4.64
C GLU A 203 17.57 29.83 -3.63
N LEU A 204 17.75 31.15 -3.57
CA LEU A 204 16.96 32.03 -2.70
C LEU A 204 15.46 31.96 -2.98
N LYS A 205 15.04 31.77 -4.25
CA LYS A 205 13.63 31.59 -4.58
C LYS A 205 13.10 30.26 -4.04
N LEU A 206 13.87 29.18 -4.16
CA LEU A 206 13.50 27.88 -3.63
C LEU A 206 13.39 27.92 -2.10
N TYR A 207 14.37 28.49 -1.41
CA TYR A 207 14.32 28.63 0.04
C TYR A 207 13.15 29.50 0.52
N LYS A 208 12.80 30.57 -0.20
CA LYS A 208 11.61 31.38 0.12
C LYS A 208 10.31 30.57 0.01
N GLN A 209 10.19 29.72 -1.02
CA GLN A 209 9.04 28.83 -1.17
C GLN A 209 8.99 27.80 -0.04
N GLU A 210 10.13 27.18 0.28
CA GLU A 210 10.24 26.19 1.34
C GLU A 210 9.90 26.78 2.72
N VAL A 211 10.40 27.97 3.05
CA VAL A 211 10.06 28.68 4.29
C VAL A 211 8.55 28.94 4.38
N THR A 212 7.92 29.31 3.26
CA THR A 212 6.47 29.55 3.23
C THR A 212 5.69 28.26 3.52
N HIS A 213 6.10 27.15 2.92
CA HIS A 213 5.49 25.84 3.14
C HIS A 213 5.71 25.34 4.58
N LEU A 214 6.93 25.44 5.11
CA LEU A 214 7.25 25.07 6.49
C LEU A 214 6.47 25.90 7.50
N LYS A 215 6.25 27.19 7.23
CA LYS A 215 5.41 28.04 8.06
C LYS A 215 3.95 27.55 8.08
N GLN A 216 3.37 27.21 6.92
CA GLN A 216 2.02 26.65 6.87
C GLN A 216 1.89 25.33 7.63
N LEU A 217 2.90 24.44 7.54
CA LEU A 217 2.91 23.19 8.30
C LEU A 217 2.98 23.45 9.82
N LYS A 218 3.81 24.41 10.23
CA LYS A 218 3.90 24.82 11.63
C LYS A 218 2.57 25.35 12.14
N ASP A 219 1.96 26.31 11.43
CA ASP A 219 0.68 26.92 11.81
C ASP A 219 -0.42 25.84 11.93
N LYS A 220 -0.45 24.86 11.01
CA LYS A 220 -1.37 23.72 11.06
C LYS A 220 -1.11 22.79 12.25
N SER A 221 0.16 22.56 12.60
CA SER A 221 0.54 21.76 13.77
C SER A 221 0.07 22.43 15.07
N GLU A 222 0.29 23.74 15.20
CA GLU A 222 -0.16 24.52 16.35
C GLU A 222 -1.69 24.49 16.49
N GLN A 223 -2.42 24.58 15.36
CA GLN A 223 -3.88 24.46 15.37
C GLN A 223 -4.36 23.07 15.81
N LEU A 224 -3.75 21.99 15.29
CA LEU A 224 -4.09 20.62 15.68
C LEU A 224 -3.78 20.35 17.16
N GLU A 225 -2.71 20.93 17.69
CA GLU A 225 -2.34 20.80 19.10
C GLU A 225 -3.34 21.53 20.01
N ALA A 226 -3.80 22.72 19.61
CA ALA A 226 -4.88 23.43 20.29
C ALA A 226 -6.19 22.62 20.28
N ASP A 227 -6.60 22.08 19.13
CA ASP A 227 -7.80 21.25 18.99
C ASP A 227 -7.72 19.99 19.86
N LYS A 228 -6.55 19.33 19.90
CA LYS A 228 -6.30 18.16 20.74
C LYS A 228 -6.50 18.50 22.22
N ASN A 229 -5.90 19.57 22.70
CA ASN A 229 -6.02 20.00 24.10
C ASN A 229 -7.48 20.32 24.48
N GLU A 230 -8.22 20.97 23.57
CA GLU A 230 -9.65 21.24 23.77
C GLU A 230 -10.46 19.94 23.87
N ARG A 231 -10.18 18.97 22.98
CA ARG A 231 -10.86 17.67 22.97
C ARG A 231 -10.54 16.83 24.21
N GLU A 232 -9.29 16.83 24.66
CA GLU A 232 -8.88 16.16 25.91
C GLU A 232 -9.60 16.76 27.12
N THR A 233 -9.71 18.09 27.18
CA THR A 233 -10.47 18.78 28.23
C THR A 233 -11.94 18.37 28.22
N LYS A 234 -12.59 18.36 27.04
CA LYS A 234 -13.99 17.91 26.90
C LYS A 234 -14.16 16.44 27.28
N MET A 235 -13.23 15.57 26.90
CA MET A 235 -13.26 14.15 27.26
C MET A 235 -13.19 13.94 28.78
N MET A 236 -12.33 14.69 29.46
CA MET A 236 -12.21 14.65 30.92
C MET A 236 -13.53 15.07 31.59
N VAL A 237 -14.14 16.17 31.16
CA VAL A 237 -15.45 16.62 31.67
C VAL A 237 -16.54 15.57 31.45
N CYS A 238 -16.60 14.96 30.25
CA CYS A 238 -17.56 13.90 29.97
C CYS A 238 -17.34 12.67 30.86
N ARG A 239 -16.09 12.26 31.08
CA ARG A 239 -15.77 11.12 31.97
C ARG A 239 -16.23 11.39 33.41
N GLU A 240 -15.96 12.57 33.95
CA GLU A 240 -16.46 12.95 35.28
C GLU A 240 -17.99 12.95 35.35
N SER A 241 -18.67 13.38 34.27
CA SER A 241 -20.13 13.35 34.22
C SER A 241 -20.66 11.92 34.20
N VAL A 242 -20.03 11.02 33.44
CA VAL A 242 -20.40 9.59 33.41
C VAL A 242 -20.23 8.99 34.79
N GLU A 243 -19.10 9.21 35.45
CA GLU A 243 -18.82 8.70 36.79
C GLU A 243 -19.84 9.21 37.82
N LYS A 244 -20.21 10.49 37.75
CA LYS A 244 -21.29 11.08 38.59
C LYS A 244 -22.66 10.45 38.34
N ILE A 245 -22.98 10.10 37.09
CA ILE A 245 -24.25 9.44 36.75
C ILE A 245 -24.23 8.00 37.23
N GLU A 246 -23.15 7.26 37.00
CA GLU A 246 -22.98 5.88 37.47
C GLU A 246 -23.05 5.79 38.99
N SER A 247 -22.45 6.73 39.72
CA SER A 247 -22.52 6.76 41.18
C SER A 247 -23.95 6.98 41.69
N LYS A 248 -24.77 7.74 40.96
CA LYS A 248 -26.20 7.93 41.27
C LYS A 248 -27.06 6.75 40.83
N LEU A 249 -26.65 6.01 39.79
CA LEU A 249 -27.40 4.88 39.25
C LEU A 249 -27.26 3.64 40.15
N ARG A 250 -26.08 3.39 40.73
CA ARG A 250 -25.84 2.26 41.65
C ARG A 250 -26.91 2.10 42.75
N PRO A 251 -27.21 3.13 43.58
CA PRO A 251 -28.21 2.98 44.64
C PRO A 251 -29.63 2.79 44.09
N VAL A 252 -29.93 3.27 42.87
CA VAL A 252 -31.22 3.03 42.22
C VAL A 252 -31.34 1.58 41.80
N ILE A 253 -30.30 1.00 41.20
CA ILE A 253 -30.26 -0.42 40.83
C ILE A 253 -30.39 -1.30 42.09
N GLU A 254 -29.66 -1.00 43.15
CA GLU A 254 -29.75 -1.74 44.42
C GLU A 254 -31.16 -1.67 45.02
N LYS A 255 -31.80 -0.49 45.01
CA LYS A 255 -33.20 -0.36 45.45
C LYS A 255 -34.16 -1.15 44.57
N LEU A 256 -33.95 -1.15 43.25
CA LEU A 256 -34.81 -1.88 42.32
C LEU A 256 -34.69 -3.39 42.55
N ASP A 257 -33.49 -3.90 42.80
CA ASP A 257 -33.26 -5.31 43.15
C ASP A 257 -33.91 -5.68 44.50
N GLN A 258 -33.81 -4.80 45.51
CA GLN A 258 -34.51 -4.98 46.79
C GLN A 258 -36.04 -5.04 46.62
N ILE A 259 -36.61 -4.14 45.82
CA ILE A 259 -38.04 -4.13 45.53
C ILE A 259 -38.45 -5.38 44.75
N GLY A 260 -37.66 -5.82 43.77
CA GLY A 260 -37.88 -7.08 43.04
C GLY A 260 -37.92 -8.29 43.97
N ASN A 261 -36.92 -8.41 44.85
CA ASN A 261 -36.88 -9.46 45.87
C ASN A 261 -38.08 -9.42 46.83
N GLN A 262 -38.56 -8.24 47.20
CA GLN A 262 -39.78 -8.09 48.02
C GLN A 262 -41.03 -8.51 47.23
N SER A 263 -41.13 -8.10 45.96
CA SER A 263 -42.23 -8.50 45.07
C SER A 263 -42.30 -10.02 44.91
N ASP A 264 -41.17 -10.70 44.73
CA ASP A 264 -41.11 -12.16 44.64
C ASP A 264 -41.58 -12.84 45.93
N LYS A 265 -41.24 -12.28 47.10
CA LYS A 265 -41.74 -12.78 48.39
C LYS A 265 -43.26 -12.59 48.51
N ILE A 266 -43.77 -11.42 48.12
CA ILE A 266 -45.21 -11.15 48.13
C ILE A 266 -45.93 -12.12 47.20
N TYR A 267 -45.43 -12.32 45.98
CA TYR A 267 -46.00 -13.25 45.01
C TYR A 267 -46.06 -14.69 45.53
N LYS A 268 -44.99 -15.16 46.20
CA LYS A 268 -44.96 -16.47 46.84
C LYS A 268 -46.03 -16.59 47.94
N ILE A 269 -46.13 -15.59 48.80
CA ILE A 269 -47.14 -15.55 49.87
C ILE A 269 -48.55 -15.55 49.27
N GLN A 270 -48.80 -14.75 48.24
CA GLN A 270 -50.10 -14.67 47.59
C GLN A 270 -50.50 -16.01 46.94
N THR A 271 -49.56 -16.67 46.27
CA THR A 271 -49.76 -18.02 45.73
C THR A 271 -50.08 -19.03 46.84
N SER A 272 -49.42 -18.95 47.99
CA SER A 272 -49.73 -19.80 49.15
C SER A 272 -51.11 -19.49 49.74
N ILE A 273 -51.50 -18.22 49.81
CA ILE A 273 -52.84 -17.81 50.27
C ILE A 273 -53.91 -18.37 49.33
N GLU A 274 -53.75 -18.23 48.01
CA GLU A 274 -54.70 -18.77 47.03
C GLU A 274 -54.80 -20.29 47.11
N LYS A 275 -53.66 -20.99 47.27
CA LYS A 275 -53.63 -22.43 47.51
C LYS A 275 -54.44 -22.82 48.75
N HIS A 276 -54.16 -22.21 49.91
CA HIS A 276 -54.87 -22.52 51.15
C HIS A 276 -56.34 -22.14 51.09
N ARG A 277 -56.71 -21.06 50.39
CA ARG A 277 -58.10 -20.67 50.18
C ARG A 277 -58.85 -21.69 49.33
N SER A 278 -58.20 -22.23 48.28
CA SER A 278 -58.75 -23.31 47.47
C SER A 278 -58.93 -24.60 48.28
N GLU A 279 -57.93 -24.96 49.11
CA GLU A 279 -58.01 -26.12 50.01
C GLU A 279 -59.16 -25.97 51.02
N MET A 280 -59.31 -24.78 51.62
CA MET A 280 -60.41 -24.47 52.55
C MET A 280 -61.76 -24.62 51.87
N ASN A 281 -61.96 -24.02 50.69
CA ASN A 281 -63.20 -24.14 49.92
C ASN A 281 -63.51 -25.61 49.56
N MET A 282 -62.50 -26.40 49.20
CA MET A 282 -62.66 -27.84 48.92
C MET A 282 -63.08 -28.63 50.15
N MET A 283 -62.50 -28.35 51.32
CA MET A 283 -62.90 -28.99 52.58
C MET A 283 -64.30 -28.58 52.99
N GLU A 284 -64.66 -27.31 52.83
CA GLU A 284 -65.99 -26.79 53.18
C GLU A 284 -67.07 -27.41 52.28
N ASN A 285 -66.84 -27.47 50.97
CA ASN A 285 -67.73 -28.17 50.04
C ASN A 285 -67.88 -29.66 50.40
N SER A 286 -66.77 -30.35 50.67
CA SER A 286 -66.79 -31.76 51.12
C SER A 286 -67.58 -31.95 52.42
N ALA A 287 -67.40 -31.06 53.40
CA ALA A 287 -68.15 -31.10 54.66
C ALA A 287 -69.65 -30.86 54.46
N THR A 288 -70.01 -30.01 53.48
CA THR A 288 -71.40 -29.67 53.18
C THR A 288 -72.09 -30.82 52.43
N GLU A 289 -71.39 -31.43 51.48
CA GLU A 289 -71.85 -32.61 50.74
C GLU A 289 -72.04 -33.83 51.67
N LEU A 290 -71.06 -34.10 52.54
CA LEU A 290 -71.17 -35.19 53.53
C LEU A 290 -72.35 -34.98 54.49
N ARG A 291 -72.59 -33.75 54.96
CA ARG A 291 -73.78 -33.44 55.79
C ARG A 291 -75.08 -33.61 55.01
N GLY A 292 -75.11 -33.24 53.73
CA GLY A 292 -76.28 -33.39 52.87
C GLY A 292 -76.62 -34.85 52.51
N GLN A 293 -75.64 -35.75 52.53
CA GLN A 293 -75.83 -37.18 52.26
C GLN A 293 -76.37 -37.97 53.46
N ILE A 294 -76.36 -37.39 54.67
CA ILE A 294 -76.95 -38.02 55.87
C ILE A 294 -78.47 -37.81 55.84
N LYS A 295 -79.21 -38.75 55.26
CA LYS A 295 -80.70 -38.69 55.17
C LYS A 295 -81.43 -39.09 56.45
N ASN A 296 -80.79 -39.84 57.35
CA ASN A 296 -81.34 -40.23 58.65
C ASN A 296 -80.23 -40.06 59.70
N GLU A 297 -80.28 -38.97 60.46
CA GLU A 297 -79.40 -38.81 61.63
C GLU A 297 -79.72 -39.90 62.66
N PHE A 298 -78.70 -40.68 63.05
CA PHE A 298 -78.85 -41.73 64.03
C PHE A 298 -78.99 -41.13 65.44
N GLN A 299 -80.18 -41.23 66.04
CA GLN A 299 -80.46 -40.74 67.39
C GLN A 299 -80.24 -41.83 68.46
N GLY A 300 -79.00 -42.30 68.61
CA GLY A 300 -78.58 -43.23 69.66
C GLY A 300 -77.18 -42.92 70.16
N SER A 301 -76.67 -43.65 71.16
CA SER A 301 -75.29 -43.46 71.63
C SER A 301 -74.28 -44.01 70.60
N VAL A 302 -73.04 -43.50 70.62
CA VAL A 302 -71.96 -43.93 69.70
C VAL A 302 -71.72 -45.45 69.76
N GLU A 303 -71.91 -46.05 70.93
CA GLU A 303 -71.74 -47.49 71.16
C GLU A 303 -72.83 -48.34 70.48
N GLU A 304 -74.09 -47.88 70.45
CA GLU A 304 -75.18 -48.57 69.75
C GLU A 304 -75.05 -48.48 68.22
N LEU A 305 -74.48 -47.37 67.71
CA LEU A 305 -74.20 -47.19 66.29
C LEU A 305 -73.09 -48.14 65.82
N GLN A 306 -72.01 -48.26 66.59
CA GLN A 306 -70.91 -49.19 66.30
C GLN A 306 -71.37 -50.65 66.33
N LYS A 307 -72.29 -51.02 67.23
CA LYS A 307 -72.85 -52.37 67.30
C LYS A 307 -73.71 -52.70 66.08
N LYS A 308 -74.56 -51.77 65.62
CA LYS A 308 -75.33 -51.92 64.37
C LYS A 308 -74.44 -51.95 63.12
N ILE A 309 -73.35 -51.19 63.09
CA ILE A 309 -72.37 -51.25 62.00
C ILE A 309 -71.66 -52.61 61.96
N ALA A 310 -71.31 -53.18 63.12
CA ALA A 310 -70.70 -54.51 63.20
C ALA A 310 -71.68 -55.63 62.81
N GLU A 311 -72.94 -55.57 63.26
CA GLU A 311 -74.01 -56.51 62.87
C GLU A 311 -74.33 -56.41 61.37
N PHE A 312 -74.34 -55.20 60.79
CA PHE A 312 -74.52 -55.00 59.35
C PHE A 312 -73.30 -55.49 58.54
N GLY A 313 -72.08 -55.31 59.06
CA GLY A 313 -70.86 -55.84 58.46
C GLY A 313 -70.87 -57.36 58.35
N ASN A 314 -71.31 -58.06 59.40
CA ASN A 314 -71.45 -59.52 59.37
C ASN A 314 -72.55 -59.99 58.40
N MET A 315 -73.69 -59.30 58.35
CA MET A 315 -74.77 -59.62 57.40
C MET A 315 -74.34 -59.40 55.94
N VAL A 316 -73.54 -58.36 55.66
CA VAL A 316 -73.00 -58.09 54.32
C VAL A 316 -72.02 -59.18 53.90
N GLN A 317 -71.19 -59.68 54.81
CA GLN A 317 -70.25 -60.76 54.51
C GLN A 317 -70.96 -62.09 54.21
N GLU A 318 -71.96 -62.49 55.01
CA GLU A 318 -72.78 -63.69 54.74
C GLU A 318 -73.53 -63.59 53.40
N ARG A 319 -74.06 -62.40 53.06
CA ARG A 319 -74.71 -62.14 51.77
C ARG A 319 -73.73 -62.16 50.59
N GLN A 320 -72.50 -61.71 50.78
CA GLN A 320 -71.47 -61.76 49.75
C GLN A 320 -71.08 -63.21 49.42
N GLU A 321 -70.92 -64.05 50.44
CA GLU A 321 -70.62 -65.49 50.26
C GLU A 321 -71.77 -66.24 49.57
N THR A 322 -73.03 -65.97 49.95
CA THR A 322 -74.18 -66.54 49.23
C THR A 322 -74.31 -66.01 47.80
N MET A 323 -73.94 -64.75 47.55
CA MET A 323 -73.97 -64.18 46.20
C MET A 323 -72.91 -64.79 45.27
N GLU A 324 -71.71 -65.11 45.79
CA GLU A 324 -70.69 -65.84 45.02
C GLU A 324 -71.14 -67.26 44.67
N GLN A 325 -71.82 -67.95 45.59
CA GLN A 325 -72.41 -69.27 45.31
C GLN A 325 -73.50 -69.20 44.23
N PHE A 326 -74.39 -68.20 44.29
CA PHE A 326 -75.40 -68.00 43.24
C PHE A 326 -74.80 -67.59 41.89
N GLN A 327 -73.69 -66.84 41.86
CA GLN A 327 -73.00 -66.51 40.61
C GLN A 327 -72.35 -67.73 39.94
N MET A 328 -71.80 -68.66 40.72
CA MET A 328 -71.31 -69.95 40.22
C MET A 328 -72.44 -70.77 39.59
N LEU A 329 -73.56 -70.91 40.30
CA LEU A 329 -74.74 -71.64 39.82
C LEU A 329 -75.34 -71.00 38.56
N HIS A 330 -75.40 -69.66 38.51
CA HIS A 330 -75.87 -68.91 37.35
C HIS A 330 -74.97 -69.13 36.11
N LYS A 331 -73.66 -69.30 36.31
CA LYS A 331 -72.73 -69.64 35.21
C LYS A 331 -72.96 -71.04 34.66
N GLU A 332 -73.29 -72.02 35.50
CA GLU A 332 -73.59 -73.39 35.06
C GLU A 332 -74.93 -73.44 34.31
N LEU A 333 -75.98 -72.82 34.86
CA LEU A 333 -77.30 -72.79 34.22
C LEU A 333 -77.27 -72.09 32.85
N ASN A 334 -76.50 -71.01 32.70
CA ASN A 334 -76.35 -70.32 31.41
C ASN A 334 -75.67 -71.20 30.35
N LYS A 335 -74.75 -72.09 30.72
CA LYS A 335 -74.15 -73.05 29.78
C LYS A 335 -75.16 -74.08 29.29
N GLU A 336 -76.09 -74.53 30.14
CA GLU A 336 -77.18 -75.41 29.71
C GLU A 336 -78.19 -74.68 28.82
N LEU A 337 -78.49 -73.42 29.13
CA LEU A 337 -79.38 -72.57 28.34
C LEU A 337 -78.85 -72.31 26.92
N GLU A 338 -77.54 -72.10 26.75
CA GLU A 338 -76.92 -71.97 25.42
C GLU A 338 -77.03 -73.27 24.60
N LYS A 339 -76.85 -74.43 25.23
CA LYS A 339 -77.03 -75.74 24.56
C LYS A 339 -78.46 -75.94 24.06
N LEU A 340 -79.46 -75.71 24.92
CA LEU A 340 -80.88 -75.82 24.57
C LEU A 340 -81.29 -74.76 23.53
N GLY A 341 -80.69 -73.57 23.57
CA GLY A 341 -80.87 -72.52 22.57
C GLY A 341 -80.41 -72.92 21.17
N GLN A 342 -79.28 -73.62 21.06
CA GLN A 342 -78.79 -74.15 19.78
C GLN A 342 -79.72 -75.23 19.20
N GLU A 343 -80.24 -76.14 20.04
CA GLU A 343 -81.20 -77.16 19.59
C GLU A 343 -82.51 -76.53 19.09
N LYS A 344 -83.04 -75.54 19.82
CA LYS A 344 -84.24 -74.79 19.40
C LYS A 344 -84.03 -74.04 18.07
N GLY A 345 -82.84 -73.45 17.86
CA GLY A 345 -82.50 -72.74 16.64
C GLY A 345 -82.52 -73.64 15.40
N ASN A 346 -82.04 -74.88 15.51
CA ASN A 346 -82.03 -75.84 14.40
C ASN A 346 -83.46 -76.26 14.00
N LEU A 347 -84.33 -76.54 14.98
CA LEU A 347 -85.73 -76.93 14.75
C LEU A 347 -86.55 -75.80 14.09
N LEU A 348 -86.36 -74.55 14.52
CA LEU A 348 -87.04 -73.39 13.93
C LEU A 348 -86.66 -73.15 12.46
N MET A 349 -85.41 -73.41 12.11
CA MET A 349 -84.93 -73.30 10.72
C MET A 349 -85.60 -74.33 9.81
N GLU A 350 -85.87 -75.53 10.32
CA GLU A 350 -86.57 -76.59 9.59
C GLU A 350 -88.05 -76.25 9.35
N VAL A 351 -88.73 -75.71 10.37
CA VAL A 351 -90.13 -75.26 10.26
C VAL A 351 -90.28 -74.14 9.24
N GLY A 352 -89.42 -73.12 9.28
CA GLY A 352 -89.47 -72.00 8.33
C GLY A 352 -89.26 -72.44 6.87
N LYS A 353 -88.45 -73.48 6.65
CA LYS A 353 -88.19 -74.03 5.30
C LYS A 353 -89.45 -74.70 4.73
N LEU A 354 -90.19 -75.43 5.55
CA LEU A 354 -91.41 -76.14 5.16
C LEU A 354 -92.60 -75.18 4.94
N GLU A 355 -92.70 -74.09 5.72
CA GLU A 355 -93.73 -73.05 5.52
C GLU A 355 -93.53 -72.31 4.20
N GLN A 356 -92.28 -71.96 3.86
CA GLN A 356 -91.97 -71.26 2.61
C GLN A 356 -92.28 -72.10 1.36
N GLU A 357 -92.06 -73.42 1.39
CA GLU A 357 -92.44 -74.32 0.30
C GLU A 357 -93.97 -74.41 0.13
N SER A 358 -94.72 -74.43 1.24
CA SER A 358 -96.19 -74.46 1.23
C SER A 358 -96.80 -73.20 0.60
N GLU A 359 -96.27 -72.03 0.94
CA GLU A 359 -96.77 -70.75 0.44
C GLU A 359 -96.49 -70.56 -1.06
N ARG A 360 -95.29 -70.98 -1.50
CA ARG A 360 -94.90 -70.97 -2.91
C ARG A 360 -95.76 -71.89 -3.78
N TYR A 361 -96.22 -73.01 -3.22
CA TYR A 361 -97.13 -73.92 -3.91
C TYR A 361 -98.53 -73.30 -4.10
N LYS A 362 -99.03 -72.56 -3.10
CA LYS A 362 -100.33 -71.85 -3.19
C LYS A 362 -100.31 -70.73 -4.23
N GLU A 363 -99.22 -69.95 -4.31
CA GLU A 363 -99.09 -68.89 -5.31
C GLU A 363 -99.05 -69.44 -6.74
N ASN A 364 -98.32 -70.54 -6.97
CA ASN A 364 -98.25 -71.17 -8.28
C ASN A 364 -99.62 -71.69 -8.76
N MET A 365 -100.45 -72.23 -7.86
CA MET A 365 -101.81 -72.64 -8.23
C MET A 365 -102.68 -71.44 -8.65
N LYS A 366 -102.66 -70.34 -7.89
CA LYS A 366 -103.40 -69.12 -8.25
C LYS A 366 -102.96 -68.57 -9.61
N ARG A 367 -101.65 -68.52 -9.86
CA ARG A 367 -101.10 -67.97 -11.11
C ARG A 367 -101.52 -68.79 -12.33
N ARG A 368 -101.54 -70.13 -12.19
CA ARG A 368 -102.02 -71.05 -13.23
C ARG A 368 -103.49 -70.79 -13.56
N ASP A 369 -104.34 -70.69 -12.55
CA ASP A 369 -105.78 -70.52 -12.75
C ASP A 369 -106.11 -69.15 -13.38
N ASP A 370 -105.34 -68.11 -13.07
CA ASP A 370 -105.47 -66.79 -13.70
C ASP A 370 -104.99 -66.77 -15.16
N GLU A 371 -103.92 -67.49 -15.51
CA GLU A 371 -103.47 -67.62 -16.90
C GLU A 371 -104.47 -68.40 -17.77
N ILE A 372 -105.04 -69.48 -17.23
CA ILE A 372 -106.07 -70.26 -17.92
C ILE A 372 -107.30 -69.38 -18.20
N LYS A 373 -107.72 -68.55 -17.23
CA LYS A 373 -108.80 -67.58 -17.44
C LYS A 373 -108.46 -66.56 -18.52
N LYS A 374 -107.27 -65.94 -18.46
CA LYS A 374 -106.83 -64.92 -19.44
C LYS A 374 -106.75 -65.46 -20.87
N LEU A 375 -106.28 -66.69 -21.04
CA LEU A 375 -106.20 -67.33 -22.35
C LEU A 375 -107.59 -67.65 -22.92
N SER A 376 -108.51 -68.13 -22.06
CA SER A 376 -109.89 -68.38 -22.46
C SER A 376 -110.62 -67.11 -22.91
N THR A 377 -110.41 -65.96 -22.24
CA THR A 377 -111.11 -64.70 -22.60
C THR A 377 -110.55 -64.05 -23.87
N LYS A 378 -109.30 -64.33 -24.25
CA LYS A 378 -108.63 -63.67 -25.38
C LYS A 378 -108.89 -64.35 -26.73
N TYR A 379 -109.23 -65.64 -26.75
CA TYR A 379 -109.34 -66.43 -27.98
C TYR A 379 -110.73 -67.06 -28.21
N ASP A 380 -111.76 -66.62 -27.49
CA ASP A 380 -113.17 -66.97 -27.72
C ASP A 380 -113.43 -68.48 -27.86
N ILE A 381 -112.78 -69.26 -26.98
CA ILE A 381 -113.02 -70.70 -26.85
C ILE A 381 -114.27 -70.88 -25.97
N GLU A 382 -115.41 -71.13 -26.58
CA GLU A 382 -116.62 -71.57 -25.86
C GLU A 382 -116.37 -72.93 -25.19
N GLY A 383 -116.61 -72.99 -23.87
CA GLY A 383 -116.51 -74.21 -23.05
C GLY A 383 -115.82 -74.07 -21.69
N LEU A 384 -115.14 -72.94 -21.40
CA LEU A 384 -114.44 -72.72 -20.12
C LEU A 384 -115.11 -71.70 -19.20
N SER A 385 -116.44 -71.56 -19.28
CA SER A 385 -117.19 -70.81 -18.29
C SER A 385 -117.76 -71.76 -17.23
N LEU A 386 -116.90 -72.28 -16.36
CA LEU A 386 -117.33 -72.76 -15.05
C LEU A 386 -116.35 -72.26 -13.99
N LYS A 387 -116.86 -71.39 -13.12
CA LYS A 387 -116.26 -71.07 -11.83
C LYS A 387 -115.93 -72.38 -11.12
N ILE A 388 -114.65 -72.57 -10.77
CA ILE A 388 -114.28 -73.42 -9.65
C ILE A 388 -113.84 -72.48 -8.54
N GLU A 389 -114.81 -72.04 -7.75
CA GLU A 389 -114.55 -71.82 -6.33
C GLU A 389 -114.22 -73.19 -5.72
N VAL A 390 -113.01 -73.33 -5.18
CA VAL A 390 -112.79 -74.23 -4.06
C VAL A 390 -112.15 -73.40 -2.97
N GLY A 391 -113.02 -72.83 -2.12
CA GLY A 391 -112.59 -72.38 -0.81
C GLY A 391 -112.14 -73.58 0.02
N VAL A 392 -111.32 -73.33 1.04
CA VAL A 392 -111.41 -74.06 2.32
C VAL A 392 -110.73 -73.25 3.42
N ARG A 393 -111.60 -72.81 4.34
CA ARG A 393 -111.50 -72.77 5.82
C ARG A 393 -110.25 -72.14 6.46
N ASN A 394 -110.44 -70.90 6.89
CA ASN A 394 -109.94 -70.47 8.20
C ASN A 394 -110.68 -71.23 9.31
N LYS A 395 -109.92 -71.93 10.16
CA LYS A 395 -110.29 -72.16 11.56
C LYS A 395 -109.03 -72.01 12.43
N LYS A 396 -109.11 -70.99 13.29
CA LYS A 396 -108.25 -70.61 14.42
C LYS A 396 -107.39 -71.74 15.01
N VAL A 397 -106.13 -71.39 15.27
CA VAL A 397 -105.41 -71.85 16.47
C VAL A 397 -105.38 -70.68 17.44
N GLU A 398 -106.26 -70.72 18.43
CA GLU A 398 -106.01 -70.08 19.72
C GLU A 398 -105.04 -70.97 20.48
N GLY A 399 -103.98 -70.37 21.03
CA GLY A 399 -102.96 -71.08 21.79
C GLY A 399 -101.93 -70.08 22.28
N GLY A 400 -102.31 -69.29 23.29
CA GLY A 400 -101.37 -68.48 24.04
C GLY A 400 -100.39 -69.35 24.81
N LEU A 401 -99.17 -68.85 24.96
CA LEU A 401 -98.24 -69.24 26.01
C LEU A 401 -97.62 -67.95 26.54
N GLY A 402 -98.10 -67.53 27.72
CA GLY A 402 -97.25 -66.82 28.66
C GLY A 402 -96.44 -67.85 29.44
N VAL A 403 -95.13 -67.67 29.50
CA VAL A 403 -94.35 -67.25 30.68
C VAL A 403 -93.19 -66.40 30.16
#